data_AF-A0A958U514-F1
#
_entry.id   AF-A0A958U514-F1
#
_cell.length_a   1.000
_cell.length_b   1.000
_cell.length_c   1.000
_cell.angle_alpha   90.00
_cell.angle_beta   90.00
_cell.angle_gamma   90.00
#
_symmetry.space_group_name_H-M   'P 1'
#
loop_
_entity.id
_entity.type
_entity.pdbx_description
1 polymer ?
#
loop_
_entity_poly.entity_id
_entity_poly.type
_entity_poly.pdbx_seq_one_letter_code
_entity_poly.pdbx_strand_id
1 'polypeptide(L)'
;SIPRERALMHTIKNEYPNWQELIIHESSPGNRGHSVLLRQKAKDYLETQYFPNTPLGTLVNGIRCEDLEQQTFEDSVFDLVVTSDVMEHIYEPDKAFKEIYRTLKPGGAHIFSVPIINKHHATQRWANKGKDGNPEFLFDPEWHGNPVDKKGSPVTMHWGFDIVDYIKEHTGAETKIVYIDDLHFGIRAEYIEIVIMKKAL
;
A
#
# COMPACT_ATOMS: atom_id res chain seq x y z
N SER A 1 0.53 4.60 -12.01
CA SER A 1 0.83 5.76 -12.90
C SER A 1 2.33 5.97 -12.94
N ILE A 2 2.96 6.20 -14.11
CA ILE A 2 4.43 6.26 -14.23
C ILE A 2 5.06 7.31 -13.29
N PRO A 3 4.59 8.58 -13.22
CA PRO A 3 5.12 9.55 -12.27
C PRO A 3 4.97 9.13 -10.80
N ARG A 4 3.84 8.52 -10.42
CA ARG A 4 3.58 8.05 -9.05
C ARG A 4 4.53 6.92 -8.65
N GLU A 5 4.78 5.98 -9.55
CA GLU A 5 5.75 4.90 -9.32
C GLU A 5 7.19 5.42 -9.17
N ARG A 6 7.54 6.49 -9.89
CA ARG A 6 8.83 7.16 -9.75
C ARG A 6 8.92 7.91 -8.42
N ALA A 7 7.85 8.60 -7.99
CA ALA A 7 7.78 9.24 -6.69
C ALA A 7 7.94 8.22 -5.56
N LEU A 8 7.25 7.08 -5.64
CA LEU A 8 7.36 5.99 -4.66
C LEU A 8 8.79 5.46 -4.57
N MET A 9 9.39 5.10 -5.71
CA MET A 9 10.75 4.59 -5.72
C MET A 9 11.78 5.63 -5.27
N HIS A 10 11.60 6.89 -5.65
CA HIS A 10 12.46 8.00 -5.23
C HIS A 10 12.40 8.17 -3.71
N THR A 11 11.20 8.09 -3.13
CA THR A 11 10.99 8.16 -1.68
C THR A 11 11.67 6.99 -0.96
N ILE A 12 11.52 5.77 -1.46
CA ILE A 12 12.20 4.58 -0.89
C ILE A 12 13.72 4.79 -0.88
N LYS A 13 14.32 5.24 -1.99
CA LYS A 13 15.77 5.46 -2.09
C LYS A 13 16.28 6.54 -1.15
N ASN A 14 15.50 7.58 -0.90
CA ASN A 14 15.91 8.67 -0.03
C ASN A 14 15.78 8.31 1.45
N GLU A 15 14.68 7.65 1.83
CA GLU A 15 14.42 7.29 3.24
C GLU A 15 15.22 6.06 3.67
N TYR A 16 15.46 5.12 2.75
CA TYR A 16 16.22 3.89 2.98
C TYR A 16 17.26 3.68 1.87
N PRO A 17 18.39 4.42 1.90
CA PRO A 17 19.42 4.33 0.85
C PRO A 17 20.01 2.93 0.67
N ASN A 18 19.97 2.11 1.72
CA ASN A 18 20.41 0.71 1.73
C ASN A 18 19.28 -0.30 1.41
N TRP A 19 18.16 0.13 0.80
CA TRP A 19 16.99 -0.71 0.53
C TRP A 19 17.30 -2.05 -0.15
N GLN A 20 18.37 -2.15 -0.92
CA GLN A 20 18.76 -3.39 -1.58
C GLN A 20 19.13 -4.52 -0.59
N GLU A 21 19.56 -4.16 0.62
CA GLU A 21 19.94 -5.11 1.68
C GLU A 21 18.80 -5.34 2.69
N LEU A 22 17.63 -4.75 2.48
CA LEU A 22 16.48 -4.84 3.37
C LEU A 22 15.58 -6.04 3.02
N ILE A 23 14.84 -6.52 4.03
CA ILE A 23 13.75 -7.48 3.84
C ILE A 23 12.48 -6.70 3.48
N ILE A 24 12.05 -6.83 2.22
CA ILE A 24 10.96 -6.06 1.64
C ILE A 24 9.76 -6.95 1.34
N HIS A 25 8.59 -6.58 1.85
CA HIS A 25 7.29 -7.11 1.42
C HIS A 25 6.61 -6.11 0.49
N GLU A 26 6.24 -6.53 -0.71
CA GLU A 26 5.36 -5.76 -1.59
C GLU A 26 4.03 -6.50 -1.78
N SER A 27 2.92 -5.83 -1.45
CA SER A 27 1.59 -6.38 -1.68
C SER A 27 1.01 -5.82 -2.97
N SER A 28 0.47 -6.73 -3.78
CA SER A 28 -0.10 -6.48 -5.10
C SER A 28 0.83 -5.78 -6.09
N PRO A 29 2.07 -6.29 -6.29
CA PRO A 29 3.03 -5.65 -7.18
C PRO A 29 2.54 -5.60 -8.63
N GLY A 30 2.98 -4.56 -9.33
CA GLY A 30 2.85 -4.47 -10.78
C GLY A 30 3.95 -5.24 -11.53
N ASN A 31 3.87 -5.23 -12.85
CA ASN A 31 4.89 -5.81 -13.75
C ASN A 31 5.76 -4.76 -14.44
N ARG A 32 5.92 -3.59 -13.81
CA ARG A 32 6.75 -2.48 -14.31
C ARG A 32 7.21 -1.58 -13.16
N GLY A 33 8.00 -0.56 -13.49
CA GLY A 33 8.32 0.53 -12.56
C GLY A 33 9.08 0.05 -11.32
N HIS A 34 8.65 0.55 -10.16
CA HIS A 34 9.27 0.24 -8.87
C HIS A 34 9.19 -1.26 -8.54
N SER A 35 8.06 -1.94 -8.79
CA SER A 35 7.90 -3.37 -8.46
C SER A 35 8.95 -4.24 -9.16
N VAL A 36 9.20 -3.99 -10.46
CA VAL A 36 10.25 -4.72 -11.20
C VAL A 36 11.64 -4.42 -10.65
N LEU A 37 11.90 -3.16 -10.28
CA LEU A 37 13.19 -2.78 -9.72
C LEU A 37 13.42 -3.43 -8.35
N LEU A 38 12.42 -3.41 -7.46
CA LEU A 38 12.47 -4.06 -6.15
C LEU A 38 12.73 -5.55 -6.32
N ARG A 39 11.89 -6.24 -7.11
CA ARG A 39 12.03 -7.68 -7.38
C ARG A 39 13.41 -8.08 -7.93
N GLN A 40 14.03 -7.25 -8.75
CA GLN A 40 15.32 -7.57 -9.38
C GLN A 40 16.54 -7.22 -8.54
N LYS A 41 16.42 -6.31 -7.57
CA LYS A 41 17.57 -5.66 -6.93
C LYS A 41 17.57 -5.69 -5.42
N ALA A 42 16.43 -5.90 -4.78
CA ALA A 42 16.38 -6.20 -3.36
C ALA A 42 16.81 -7.65 -3.15
N LYS A 43 17.67 -7.86 -2.17
CA LYS A 43 18.22 -9.18 -1.83
C LYS A 43 17.15 -10.10 -1.26
N ASP A 44 16.31 -9.57 -0.40
CA ASP A 44 15.24 -10.28 0.30
C ASP A 44 13.90 -9.63 -0.03
N TYR A 45 13.27 -10.08 -1.11
CA TYR A 45 12.01 -9.53 -1.61
C TYR A 45 10.91 -10.59 -1.64
N LEU A 46 9.77 -10.27 -1.02
CA LEU A 46 8.57 -11.09 -1.01
C LEU A 46 7.41 -10.35 -1.65
N GLU A 47 6.80 -10.96 -2.66
CA GLU A 47 5.54 -10.49 -3.24
C GLU A 47 4.34 -11.29 -2.78
N THR A 48 3.22 -10.60 -2.56
CA THR A 48 1.94 -11.23 -2.24
C THR A 48 0.80 -10.66 -3.07
N GLN A 49 -0.27 -11.45 -3.21
CA GLN A 49 -1.54 -11.04 -3.80
C GLN A 49 -2.68 -11.57 -2.95
N TYR A 50 -3.84 -10.92 -2.98
CA TYR A 50 -5.05 -11.47 -2.38
C TYR A 50 -5.82 -12.29 -3.41
N PHE A 51 -6.01 -13.58 -3.13
CA PHE A 51 -6.82 -14.47 -3.96
C PHE A 51 -8.08 -14.87 -3.20
N PRO A 52 -9.27 -14.34 -3.57
CA PRO A 52 -10.52 -14.70 -2.93
C PRO A 52 -10.72 -16.22 -2.89
N ASN A 53 -11.25 -16.73 -1.77
CA ASN A 53 -11.50 -18.15 -1.52
C ASN A 53 -10.25 -19.05 -1.46
N THR A 54 -9.05 -18.46 -1.39
CA THR A 54 -7.80 -19.20 -1.18
C THR A 54 -7.35 -19.04 0.27
N PRO A 55 -6.94 -20.11 0.98
CA PRO A 55 -6.41 -19.98 2.33
C PRO A 55 -5.16 -19.07 2.36
N LEU A 56 -5.12 -18.15 3.32
CA LEU A 56 -4.00 -17.24 3.49
C LEU A 56 -2.71 -18.01 3.80
N GLY A 57 -1.58 -17.48 3.35
CA GLY A 57 -0.26 -18.07 3.46
C GLY A 57 0.05 -19.23 2.50
N THR A 58 -0.90 -19.61 1.64
CA THR A 58 -0.67 -20.62 0.59
C THR A 58 -0.14 -19.99 -0.70
N LEU A 59 0.36 -20.82 -1.63
CA LEU A 59 0.85 -20.37 -2.93
C LEU A 59 -0.18 -20.62 -4.04
N VAL A 60 -0.42 -19.60 -4.87
CA VAL A 60 -1.16 -19.68 -6.13
C VAL A 60 -0.22 -19.29 -7.25
N ASN A 61 0.13 -20.24 -8.12
CA ASN A 61 1.08 -20.05 -9.23
C ASN A 61 2.42 -19.41 -8.79
N GLY A 62 2.92 -19.79 -7.61
CA GLY A 62 4.17 -19.27 -7.05
C GLY A 62 4.03 -17.95 -6.28
N ILE A 63 2.84 -17.32 -6.27
CA ILE A 63 2.58 -16.10 -5.52
C ILE A 63 1.86 -16.43 -4.21
N ARG A 64 2.32 -15.87 -3.10
CA ARG A 64 1.71 -16.09 -1.79
C ARG A 64 0.39 -15.33 -1.67
N CYS A 65 -0.65 -16.03 -1.22
CA CYS A 65 -1.94 -15.45 -0.89
C CYS A 65 -1.85 -14.75 0.48
N GLU A 66 -2.05 -13.44 0.53
CA GLU A 66 -2.17 -12.69 1.78
C GLU A 66 -3.29 -11.65 1.70
N ASP A 67 -3.90 -11.39 2.84
CA ASP A 67 -4.84 -10.29 3.04
C ASP A 67 -4.14 -9.23 3.89
N LEU A 68 -4.10 -7.98 3.42
CA LEU A 68 -3.49 -6.89 4.20
C LEU A 68 -4.22 -6.67 5.52
N GLU A 69 -5.52 -6.97 5.60
CA GLU A 69 -6.34 -6.85 6.82
C GLU A 69 -6.06 -7.98 7.84
N GLN A 70 -5.38 -9.05 7.42
CA GLN A 70 -5.08 -10.23 8.24
C GLN A 70 -3.89 -11.01 7.67
N GLN A 71 -2.66 -10.60 7.99
CA GLN A 71 -1.48 -11.22 7.42
C GLN A 71 -1.03 -12.44 8.23
N THR A 72 -0.56 -13.49 7.56
CA THR A 72 -0.08 -14.70 8.23
C THR A 72 1.41 -14.66 8.61
N PHE A 73 2.03 -13.49 8.48
CA PHE A 73 3.43 -13.28 8.86
C PHE A 73 3.60 -13.11 10.36
N GLU A 74 4.80 -13.45 10.84
CA GLU A 74 5.23 -13.13 12.20
C GLU A 74 5.38 -11.62 12.41
N ASP A 75 5.42 -11.21 13.67
CA ASP A 75 5.69 -9.83 14.05
C ASP A 75 7.12 -9.45 13.67
N SER A 76 7.34 -8.20 13.27
CA SER A 76 8.68 -7.62 13.11
C SER A 76 9.62 -8.37 12.14
N VAL A 77 9.11 -8.71 10.96
CA VAL A 77 9.84 -9.45 9.91
C VAL A 77 10.38 -8.53 8.82
N PHE A 78 9.63 -7.49 8.44
CA PHE A 78 9.96 -6.66 7.29
C PHE A 78 10.63 -5.35 7.71
N ASP A 79 11.69 -4.98 7.01
CA ASP A 79 12.26 -3.63 7.13
C ASP A 79 11.39 -2.63 6.35
N LEU A 80 10.86 -3.04 5.19
CA LEU A 80 9.92 -2.26 4.39
C LEU A 80 8.70 -3.08 3.99
N VAL A 81 7.53 -2.45 4.10
CA VAL A 81 6.30 -2.86 3.41
C VAL A 81 6.00 -1.83 2.33
N VAL A 82 5.66 -2.27 1.14
CA VAL A 82 5.35 -1.39 -0.01
C VAL A 82 4.00 -1.78 -0.58
N THR A 83 3.16 -0.76 -0.82
CA THR A 83 1.94 -0.89 -1.60
C THR A 83 1.85 0.26 -2.59
N SER A 84 1.30 0.01 -3.78
CA SER A 84 1.12 1.05 -4.79
C SER A 84 -0.32 1.03 -5.27
N ASP A 85 -1.11 2.03 -4.86
CA ASP A 85 -2.52 2.17 -5.28
C ASP A 85 -3.37 0.96 -4.84
N VAL A 86 -3.21 0.60 -3.56
CA VAL A 86 -3.91 -0.54 -2.92
C VAL A 86 -4.79 -0.08 -1.76
N MET A 87 -4.36 0.93 -1.00
CA MET A 87 -5.00 1.31 0.27
C MET A 87 -6.37 1.98 0.08
N GLU A 88 -6.72 2.40 -1.13
CA GLU A 88 -8.05 2.87 -1.54
C GLU A 88 -9.07 1.74 -1.73
N HIS A 89 -8.64 0.47 -1.70
CA HIS A 89 -9.46 -0.72 -1.95
C HIS A 89 -9.72 -1.58 -0.70
N ILE A 90 -9.17 -1.18 0.44
CA ILE A 90 -9.24 -1.95 1.69
C ILE A 90 -10.56 -1.65 2.41
N TYR A 91 -11.28 -2.68 2.83
CA TYR A 91 -12.55 -2.50 3.52
C TYR A 91 -12.32 -2.08 4.97
N GLU A 92 -11.34 -2.70 5.65
CA GLU A 92 -10.97 -2.41 7.04
C GLU A 92 -9.57 -1.78 7.14
N PRO A 93 -9.39 -0.51 6.70
CA PRO A 93 -8.07 0.09 6.60
C PRO A 93 -7.35 0.20 7.95
N ASP A 94 -8.07 0.37 9.07
CA ASP A 94 -7.46 0.36 10.40
C ASP A 94 -6.82 -0.99 10.73
N LYS A 95 -7.46 -2.11 10.38
CA LYS A 95 -6.89 -3.45 10.55
C LYS A 95 -5.67 -3.63 9.66
N ALA A 96 -5.76 -3.20 8.40
CA ALA A 96 -4.64 -3.30 7.48
C ALA A 96 -3.42 -2.50 7.95
N PHE A 97 -3.60 -1.25 8.38
CA PHE A 97 -2.49 -0.46 8.92
C PHE A 97 -1.91 -1.08 10.19
N LYS A 98 -2.73 -1.64 11.09
CA LYS A 98 -2.25 -2.35 12.28
C LYS A 98 -1.47 -3.61 11.94
N GLU A 99 -1.93 -4.42 11.00
CA GLU A 99 -1.24 -5.63 10.55
C GLU A 99 0.09 -5.29 9.88
N ILE A 100 0.10 -4.30 8.98
CA ILE A 100 1.33 -3.79 8.38
C ILE A 100 2.29 -3.29 9.47
N TYR A 101 1.80 -2.50 10.42
CA TYR A 101 2.63 -2.01 11.53
C TYR A 101 3.19 -3.14 12.41
N ARG A 102 2.40 -4.20 12.64
CA ARG A 102 2.82 -5.40 13.40
C ARG A 102 3.98 -6.10 12.69
N THR A 103 3.89 -6.31 11.39
CA THR A 103 4.90 -7.05 10.61
C THR A 103 6.17 -6.25 10.33
N LEU A 104 6.15 -4.92 10.46
CA LEU A 104 7.36 -4.08 10.39
C LEU A 104 8.28 -4.31 11.59
N LYS A 105 9.59 -4.36 11.35
CA LYS A 105 10.64 -4.28 12.38
C LYS A 105 10.66 -2.89 13.03
N PRO A 106 11.18 -2.75 14.27
CA PRO A 106 11.52 -1.44 14.82
C PRO A 106 12.42 -0.65 13.85
N GLY A 107 12.09 0.61 13.57
CA GLY A 107 12.77 1.44 12.57
C GLY A 107 12.36 1.16 11.10
N GLY A 108 11.54 0.14 10.85
CA GLY A 108 10.98 -0.15 9.53
C GLY A 108 9.86 0.81 9.13
N ALA A 109 9.46 0.76 7.86
CA ALA A 109 8.39 1.62 7.35
C ALA A 109 7.48 0.94 6.32
N HIS A 110 6.22 1.38 6.31
CA HIS A 110 5.33 1.22 5.16
C HIS A 110 5.43 2.48 4.30
N ILE A 111 5.90 2.34 3.07
CA ILE A 111 6.01 3.44 2.11
C ILE A 111 5.09 3.12 0.94
N PHE A 112 4.11 3.99 0.68
CA PHE A 112 3.07 3.68 -0.29
C PHE A 112 2.52 4.88 -1.04
N SER A 113 2.04 4.61 -2.26
CA SER A 113 1.16 5.54 -2.97
C SER A 113 -0.30 5.18 -2.73
N VAL A 114 -1.14 6.21 -2.61
CA VAL A 114 -2.59 6.11 -2.56
C VAL A 114 -3.17 7.40 -3.15
N PRO A 115 -4.29 7.36 -3.89
CA PRO A 115 -4.92 8.58 -4.38
C PRO A 115 -5.48 9.41 -3.22
N ILE A 116 -4.85 10.54 -2.91
CA ILE A 116 -5.36 11.51 -1.94
C ILE A 116 -6.30 12.49 -2.68
N ILE A 117 -7.47 11.98 -3.07
CA ILE A 117 -8.44 12.72 -3.90
C ILE A 117 -9.06 13.87 -3.11
N ASN A 118 -9.36 13.66 -1.82
CA ASN A 118 -10.03 14.66 -1.00
C ASN A 118 -9.10 15.78 -0.50
N LYS A 119 -7.78 15.60 -0.59
CA LYS A 119 -6.77 16.62 -0.21
C LYS A 119 -7.08 17.25 1.16
N HIS A 120 -7.57 18.49 1.20
CA HIS A 120 -7.89 19.21 2.43
C HIS A 120 -9.29 18.92 3.00
N HIS A 121 -10.09 18.09 2.32
CA HIS A 121 -11.36 17.59 2.83
C HIS A 121 -11.16 16.28 3.61
N ALA A 122 -12.10 15.96 4.49
CA ALA A 122 -12.07 14.74 5.27
C ALA A 122 -12.08 13.50 4.37
N THR A 123 -11.36 12.46 4.80
CA THR A 123 -11.44 11.12 4.22
C THR A 123 -12.89 10.63 4.22
N GLN A 124 -13.29 9.96 3.14
CA GLN A 124 -14.65 9.45 2.97
C GLN A 124 -14.64 7.94 2.65
N ARG A 125 -15.53 7.21 3.33
CA ARG A 125 -15.87 5.84 2.99
C ARG A 125 -16.68 5.85 1.70
N TRP A 126 -16.20 5.16 0.67
CA TRP A 126 -16.85 5.08 -0.64
C TRP A 126 -17.70 3.81 -0.81
N ALA A 127 -17.25 2.69 -0.23
CA ALA A 127 -17.98 1.43 -0.22
C ALA A 127 -17.73 0.63 1.06
N ASN A 128 -18.78 -0.02 1.55
CA ASN A 128 -18.71 -1.01 2.63
C ASN A 128 -18.59 -2.42 2.04
N LYS A 129 -18.12 -3.38 2.85
CA LYS A 129 -18.16 -4.80 2.49
C LYS A 129 -19.56 -5.34 2.76
N GLY A 130 -20.28 -5.68 1.70
CA GLY A 130 -21.60 -6.31 1.80
C GLY A 130 -21.52 -7.71 2.41
N LYS A 131 -22.68 -8.23 2.84
CA LYS A 131 -22.79 -9.54 3.52
C LYS A 131 -22.33 -10.72 2.66
N ASP A 132 -22.44 -10.58 1.34
CA ASP A 132 -22.02 -11.56 0.33
C ASP A 132 -20.58 -11.32 -0.17
N GLY A 133 -19.88 -10.34 0.41
CA GLY A 133 -18.54 -9.92 0.01
C GLY A 133 -18.49 -8.93 -1.15
N ASN A 134 -19.63 -8.60 -1.78
CA ASN A 134 -19.69 -7.57 -2.82
C ASN A 134 -19.68 -6.16 -2.20
N PRO A 135 -19.17 -5.14 -2.92
CA PRO A 135 -19.18 -3.77 -2.41
C PRO A 135 -20.59 -3.19 -2.35
N GLU A 136 -20.93 -2.59 -1.21
CA GLU A 136 -22.08 -1.73 -1.02
C GLU A 136 -21.62 -0.27 -1.12
N PHE A 137 -21.76 0.33 -2.31
CA PHE A 137 -21.33 1.71 -2.56
C PHE A 137 -22.24 2.72 -1.85
N LEU A 138 -21.63 3.70 -1.20
CA LEU A 138 -22.30 4.82 -0.54
C LEU A 138 -22.51 6.02 -1.49
N PHE A 139 -21.77 6.02 -2.60
CA PHE A 139 -21.79 7.01 -3.66
C PHE A 139 -21.79 6.31 -5.03
N ASP A 140 -21.52 7.04 -6.11
CA ASP A 140 -21.45 6.46 -7.45
C ASP A 140 -20.40 5.33 -7.51
N PRO A 141 -20.74 4.14 -8.03
CA PRO A 141 -19.81 3.02 -8.09
C PRO A 141 -18.51 3.36 -8.79
N GLU A 142 -17.39 3.09 -8.13
CA GLU A 142 -16.04 3.33 -8.65
C GLU A 142 -15.16 2.08 -8.51
N TRP A 143 -14.43 1.76 -9.59
CA TRP A 143 -13.59 0.57 -9.69
C TRP A 143 -12.27 0.92 -10.37
N HIS A 144 -11.16 0.39 -9.86
CA HIS A 144 -9.84 0.48 -10.51
C HIS A 144 -9.37 -0.91 -10.98
N GLY A 145 -8.29 -0.93 -11.75
CA GLY A 145 -7.73 -2.19 -12.27
C GLY A 145 -7.21 -3.10 -11.16
N ASN A 146 -7.30 -4.42 -11.36
CA ASN A 146 -6.84 -5.43 -10.42
C ASN A 146 -6.01 -6.50 -11.16
N PRO A 147 -4.84 -6.90 -10.63
CA PRO A 147 -3.97 -7.89 -11.28
C PRO A 147 -4.50 -9.34 -11.23
N VAL A 148 -5.46 -9.62 -10.35
CA VAL A 148 -6.04 -10.95 -10.08
C VAL A 148 -7.46 -11.06 -10.66
N ASP A 149 -8.33 -10.08 -10.41
CA ASP A 149 -9.72 -10.09 -10.86
C ASP A 149 -9.96 -9.11 -12.02
N LYS A 150 -10.49 -9.60 -13.14
CA LYS A 150 -10.83 -8.77 -14.31
C LYS A 150 -11.96 -7.77 -14.03
N LYS A 151 -12.76 -7.98 -12.98
CA LYS A 151 -13.79 -7.02 -12.54
C LYS A 151 -13.18 -5.75 -11.94
N GLY A 152 -11.90 -5.78 -11.54
CA GLY A 152 -11.25 -4.69 -10.85
C GLY A 152 -11.42 -4.77 -9.33
N SER A 153 -10.86 -3.77 -8.64
CA SER A 153 -11.02 -3.56 -7.21
C SER A 153 -11.98 -2.40 -6.97
N PRO A 154 -12.97 -2.55 -6.08
CA PRO A 154 -13.85 -1.45 -5.76
C PRO A 154 -13.08 -0.39 -4.99
N VAL A 155 -13.34 0.88 -5.26
CA VAL A 155 -12.84 1.95 -4.39
C VAL A 155 -13.69 1.95 -3.13
N THR A 156 -13.04 1.73 -2.00
CA THR A 156 -13.65 1.68 -0.67
C THR A 156 -13.41 2.98 0.09
N MET A 157 -12.38 3.74 -0.27
CA MET A 157 -11.97 4.96 0.44
C MET A 157 -11.53 6.05 -0.54
N HIS A 158 -12.00 7.27 -0.32
CA HIS A 158 -11.41 8.49 -0.87
C HIS A 158 -10.64 9.19 0.24
N TRP A 159 -9.31 9.14 0.15
CA TRP A 159 -8.44 9.66 1.21
C TRP A 159 -8.23 11.17 1.10
N GLY A 160 -8.22 11.83 2.25
CA GLY A 160 -7.71 13.20 2.45
C GLY A 160 -6.32 13.18 3.08
N PHE A 161 -5.75 14.36 3.30
CA PHE A 161 -4.48 14.52 4.04
C PHE A 161 -4.60 14.08 5.50
N ASP A 162 -5.82 13.98 6.02
CA ASP A 162 -6.15 13.41 7.33
C ASP A 162 -5.84 11.90 7.43
N ILE A 163 -5.47 11.23 6.34
CA ILE A 163 -4.92 9.86 6.38
C ILE A 163 -3.73 9.74 7.34
N VAL A 164 -2.92 10.80 7.49
CA VAL A 164 -1.80 10.85 8.44
C VAL A 164 -2.28 10.70 9.88
N ASP A 165 -3.32 11.46 10.24
CA ASP A 165 -3.92 11.43 11.57
C ASP A 165 -4.65 10.10 11.80
N TYR A 166 -5.35 9.61 10.77
CA TYR A 166 -6.02 8.31 10.79
C TYR A 166 -5.02 7.18 11.11
N ILE A 167 -3.89 7.11 10.40
CA ILE A 167 -2.88 6.08 10.64
C ILE A 167 -2.31 6.21 12.06
N LYS A 168 -1.98 7.44 12.48
CA LYS A 168 -1.43 7.71 13.81
C LYS A 168 -2.40 7.30 14.93
N GLU A 169 -3.69 7.58 14.78
CA GLU A 169 -4.72 7.19 15.75
C GLU A 169 -4.81 5.67 15.92
N HIS A 170 -4.71 4.91 14.82
CA HIS A 170 -4.95 3.47 14.83
C HIS A 170 -3.69 2.64 15.13
N THR A 171 -2.50 3.19 14.92
CA THR A 171 -1.22 2.46 15.04
C THR A 171 -0.24 3.08 16.04
N GLY A 172 -0.39 4.37 16.37
CA GLY A 172 0.61 5.16 17.09
C GLY A 172 1.84 5.54 16.25
N ALA A 173 1.89 5.16 14.96
CA ALA A 173 3.03 5.38 14.09
C ALA A 173 3.26 6.86 13.77
N GLU A 174 4.53 7.24 13.63
CA GLU A 174 4.88 8.51 12.99
C GLU A 174 4.59 8.41 11.49
N THR A 175 3.71 9.27 10.99
CA THR A 175 3.29 9.25 9.60
C THR A 175 3.48 10.61 8.96
N LYS A 176 3.97 10.63 7.72
CA LYS A 176 4.13 11.86 6.93
C LYS A 176 3.76 11.63 5.48
N ILE A 177 3.35 12.71 4.82
CA ILE A 177 3.18 12.75 3.37
C ILE A 177 4.39 13.45 2.75
N VAL A 178 4.95 12.82 1.73
CA VAL A 178 5.99 13.37 0.88
C VAL A 178 5.36 13.73 -0.46
N TYR A 179 5.52 14.99 -0.85
CA TYR A 179 5.12 15.49 -2.16
C TYR A 179 6.37 15.79 -2.97
N ILE A 180 6.50 15.18 -4.15
CA ILE A 180 7.63 15.38 -5.06
C ILE A 180 7.08 15.87 -6.38
N ASP A 181 7.39 17.11 -6.75
CA ASP A 181 7.19 17.63 -8.10
C ASP A 181 8.55 18.03 -8.67
N ASP A 182 9.15 17.13 -9.45
CA ASP A 182 10.45 17.34 -10.07
C ASP A 182 10.53 16.64 -11.44
N LEU A 183 10.59 17.44 -12.49
CA LEU A 183 10.69 16.96 -13.87
C LEU A 183 12.03 16.31 -14.19
N HIS A 184 13.11 16.57 -13.44
CA HIS A 184 14.39 15.89 -13.65
C HIS A 184 14.29 14.39 -13.36
N PHE A 185 13.47 14.03 -12.38
CA PHE A 185 13.12 12.64 -12.08
C PHE A 185 11.90 12.14 -12.86
N GLY A 186 11.31 12.99 -13.70
CA GLY A 186 10.08 12.69 -14.43
C GLY A 186 8.88 12.47 -13.51
N ILE A 187 8.82 13.22 -12.40
CA ILE A 187 7.77 13.16 -11.38
C ILE A 187 6.96 14.44 -11.46
N ARG A 188 5.83 14.38 -12.17
CA ARG A 188 4.78 15.40 -12.17
C ARG A 188 3.49 14.76 -12.65
N ALA A 189 2.48 14.69 -11.79
CA ALA A 189 1.13 14.24 -12.09
C ALA A 189 0.19 14.63 -10.94
N GLU A 190 -1.09 14.39 -11.11
CA GLU A 190 -2.02 14.39 -9.98
C GLU A 190 -1.79 13.16 -9.10
N TYR A 191 -2.14 13.29 -7.82
CA TYR A 191 -2.10 12.21 -6.82
C TYR A 191 -0.70 11.61 -6.58
N ILE A 192 0.34 12.43 -6.67
CA ILE A 192 1.76 12.02 -6.56
C ILE A 192 2.31 11.97 -5.13
N GLU A 193 1.43 12.16 -4.16
CA GLU A 193 1.74 12.04 -2.75
C GLU A 193 2.17 10.60 -2.40
N ILE A 194 3.26 10.49 -1.64
CA ILE A 194 3.74 9.24 -1.05
C ILE A 194 3.59 9.34 0.46
N VAL A 195 2.94 8.37 1.05
CA VAL A 195 2.77 8.28 2.50
C VAL A 195 3.87 7.39 3.07
N ILE A 196 4.47 7.81 4.17
CA ILE A 196 5.44 7.02 4.93
C ILE A 196 4.90 6.87 6.34
N MET A 197 4.60 5.64 6.73
CA MET A 197 4.30 5.24 8.11
C MET A 197 5.53 4.55 8.70
N LYS A 198 6.15 5.12 9.74
CA LYS A 198 7.34 4.56 10.41
C LYS A 198 7.01 3.91 11.74
N LYS A 199 7.62 2.75 11.97
CA LYS A 199 7.63 2.09 13.28
C LYS A 199 8.78 2.64 14.11
N ALA A 200 8.50 2.98 15.38
CA ALA A 200 9.52 3.46 16.31
C ALA A 200 10.64 2.42 16.51
N LEU A 201 11.84 2.90 16.90
CA LEU A 201 13.00 2.07 17.26
C LEU A 201 12.80 1.32 18.57
#